data_AF-A0A497SCK1-F1
#
_entry.id   AF-A0A497SCK1-F1
#
_cell.length_a   1.000
_cell.length_b   1.000
_cell.length_c   1.000
_cell.angle_alpha   90.00
_cell.angle_beta   90.00
_cell.angle_gamma   90.00
#
_symmetry.space_group_name_H-M   'P 1'
#
loop_
_entity.id
_entity.type
_entity.pdbx_description
1 polymer ?
#
loop_
_entity_poly.entity_id
_entity_poly.type
_entity_poly.pdbx_seq_one_letter_code
_entity_poly.pdbx_strand_id
1 'polypeptide(L)'
;DFTLINTSLIYWKLLTRGKAHYKNLQDIQISSWWNATIVAEDCIIPYALNLRGDGEKVKLKNSKVVSDIEMLDFAKVDPFGGDEHYLELENTIIDSRRIEIATTYTQIKGSVKFLSKFDDVQYEFGTVEREYPVKVLDSDNKPLKDVEILLFDYENRNVWKGRTDKNGEVFVTINFTEKNWKKYWKIVVPEYDKTQVYKSDFWLTHP
;
A
#
# COMPACT_ATOMS: atom_id res chain seq x y z
N ASP A 1 6.92 9.81 -22.16
CA ASP A 1 5.88 10.34 -21.27
C ASP A 1 4.55 10.36 -21.98
N PHE A 2 3.48 9.92 -21.34
CA PHE A 2 2.14 9.91 -21.94
C PHE A 2 1.02 10.15 -20.92
N THR A 3 -0.14 10.57 -21.38
CA THR A 3 -1.29 10.88 -20.53
C THR A 3 -2.57 10.39 -21.20
N LEU A 4 -3.41 9.70 -20.42
CA LEU A 4 -4.72 9.19 -20.86
C LEU A 4 -5.78 9.69 -19.89
N ILE A 5 -6.76 10.43 -20.40
CA ILE A 5 -7.82 11.06 -19.60
C ILE A 5 -9.16 10.74 -20.26
N ASN A 6 -10.14 10.25 -19.50
CA ASN A 6 -11.50 9.97 -19.98
C ASN A 6 -11.52 9.13 -21.26
N THR A 7 -10.58 8.20 -21.39
CA THR A 7 -10.40 7.40 -22.58
C THR A 7 -11.04 6.03 -22.38
N SER A 8 -11.92 5.65 -23.30
CA SER A 8 -12.47 4.30 -23.33
C SER A 8 -11.45 3.34 -23.93
N LEU A 9 -10.89 2.49 -23.09
CA LEU A 9 -10.06 1.35 -23.48
C LEU A 9 -10.84 0.08 -23.18
N ILE A 10 -10.64 -0.97 -23.98
CA ILE A 10 -11.21 -2.30 -23.72
C ILE A 10 -10.05 -3.30 -23.67
N TYR A 11 -9.81 -3.88 -22.50
CA TYR A 11 -8.76 -4.86 -22.25
C TYR A 11 -7.34 -4.39 -22.66
N TRP A 12 -6.83 -3.31 -22.06
CA TRP A 12 -5.49 -2.79 -22.39
C TRP A 12 -4.46 -3.02 -21.29
N LYS A 13 -3.33 -3.64 -21.67
CA LYS A 13 -2.12 -3.63 -20.86
C LYS A 13 -1.32 -2.35 -21.13
N LEU A 14 -1.33 -1.45 -20.16
CA LEU A 14 -0.55 -0.23 -20.17
C LEU A 14 0.85 -0.52 -19.62
N LEU A 15 1.77 -0.87 -20.51
CA LEU A 15 3.19 -1.04 -20.18
C LEU A 15 3.90 0.31 -20.21
N THR A 16 4.41 0.74 -19.05
CA THR A 16 5.02 2.06 -18.89
C THR A 16 6.46 1.96 -18.42
N ARG A 17 7.36 2.65 -19.13
CA ARG A 17 8.80 2.73 -18.83
C ARG A 17 9.27 4.12 -18.40
N GLY A 18 8.41 5.13 -18.52
CA GLY A 18 8.72 6.54 -18.22
C GLY A 18 7.61 7.15 -17.38
N LYS A 19 7.23 8.39 -17.65
CA LYS A 19 6.14 9.03 -16.91
C LYS A 19 4.79 8.75 -17.56
N ALA A 20 3.80 8.41 -16.72
CA ALA A 20 2.42 8.29 -17.16
C ALA A 20 1.44 8.89 -16.15
N HIS A 21 0.38 9.50 -16.67
CA HIS A 21 -0.78 9.92 -15.89
C HIS A 21 -2.04 9.32 -16.51
N TYR A 22 -2.73 8.49 -15.73
CA TYR A 22 -4.00 7.88 -16.09
C TYR A 22 -5.11 8.50 -15.27
N LYS A 23 -6.17 8.94 -15.92
CA LYS A 23 -7.31 9.54 -15.22
C LYS A 23 -8.63 9.03 -15.77
N ASN A 24 -9.48 8.53 -14.89
CA ASN A 24 -10.82 8.04 -15.21
C ASN A 24 -10.80 6.96 -16.31
N LEU A 25 -10.02 5.90 -16.08
CA LEU A 25 -9.94 4.71 -16.94
C LEU A 25 -10.50 3.51 -16.17
N GLN A 26 -11.27 2.63 -16.83
CA GLN A 26 -12.03 1.58 -16.12
C GLN A 26 -11.77 0.13 -16.57
N ASP A 27 -10.90 -0.09 -17.56
CA ASP A 27 -10.69 -1.42 -18.13
C ASP A 27 -9.23 -1.65 -18.57
N ILE A 28 -8.33 -1.46 -17.61
CA ILE A 28 -6.88 -1.46 -17.83
C ILE A 28 -6.14 -2.42 -16.91
N GLN A 29 -5.00 -2.91 -17.40
CA GLN A 29 -3.90 -3.40 -16.59
C GLN A 29 -2.83 -2.32 -16.54
N ILE A 30 -2.25 -2.09 -15.37
CA ILE A 30 -1.07 -1.23 -15.23
C ILE A 30 0.15 -2.13 -15.06
N SER A 31 1.19 -1.91 -15.87
CA SER A 31 2.47 -2.61 -15.71
C SER A 31 3.61 -1.60 -15.81
N SER A 32 4.24 -1.29 -14.68
CA SER A 32 5.44 -0.46 -14.62
C SER A 32 6.70 -1.29 -14.91
N TRP A 33 7.67 -0.64 -15.54
CA TRP A 33 8.97 -1.18 -15.95
C TRP A 33 10.01 -0.07 -15.82
N TRP A 34 11.28 -0.46 -15.66
CA TRP A 34 12.40 0.48 -15.45
C TRP A 34 12.08 1.47 -14.33
N ASN A 35 12.53 2.72 -14.42
CA ASN A 35 12.27 3.74 -13.41
C ASN A 35 10.94 4.50 -13.65
N ALA A 36 9.89 3.79 -14.05
CA ALA A 36 8.60 4.39 -14.39
C ALA A 36 8.03 5.24 -13.23
N THR A 37 7.33 6.30 -13.58
CA THR A 37 6.55 7.10 -12.62
C THR A 37 5.11 7.19 -13.12
N ILE A 38 4.19 6.52 -12.43
CA ILE A 38 2.79 6.42 -12.82
C ILE A 38 1.93 7.07 -11.75
N VAL A 39 1.03 7.96 -12.16
CA VAL A 39 -0.08 8.41 -11.33
C VAL A 39 -1.36 7.93 -11.98
N ALA A 40 -2.19 7.17 -11.24
CA ALA A 40 -3.51 6.77 -11.68
C ALA A 40 -4.56 7.36 -10.74
N GLU A 41 -5.43 8.20 -11.29
CA GLU A 41 -6.49 8.91 -10.57
C GLU A 41 -7.86 8.44 -11.05
N ASP A 42 -8.76 8.14 -10.11
CA ASP A 42 -10.15 7.77 -10.40
C ASP A 42 -10.24 6.57 -11.37
N CYS A 43 -9.32 5.61 -11.27
CA CYS A 43 -9.21 4.46 -12.17
C CYS A 43 -9.77 3.17 -11.55
N ILE A 44 -10.30 2.29 -12.40
CA ILE A 44 -10.59 0.89 -12.06
C ILE A 44 -9.61 0.01 -12.84
N ILE A 45 -8.86 -0.81 -12.11
CA ILE A 45 -7.81 -1.69 -12.63
C ILE A 45 -8.29 -3.14 -12.44
N PRO A 46 -9.11 -3.67 -13.37
CA PRO A 46 -9.73 -4.98 -13.19
C PRO A 46 -8.82 -6.16 -13.49
N TYR A 47 -7.68 -5.95 -14.18
CA TYR A 47 -6.86 -7.04 -14.69
C TYR A 47 -5.62 -7.35 -13.86
N ALA A 48 -4.74 -6.37 -13.63
CA ALA A 48 -3.63 -6.47 -12.69
C ALA A 48 -2.94 -5.12 -12.47
N LEU A 49 -2.27 -4.99 -11.33
CA LEU A 49 -1.24 -3.99 -11.07
C LEU A 49 0.11 -4.70 -10.95
N ASN A 50 0.94 -4.58 -11.97
CA ASN A 50 2.22 -5.25 -12.03
C ASN A 50 3.36 -4.25 -11.86
N LEU A 51 4.04 -4.37 -10.73
CA LEU A 51 5.24 -3.62 -10.38
C LEU A 51 6.47 -4.50 -10.69
N ARG A 52 7.20 -4.14 -11.74
CA ARG A 52 8.26 -4.96 -12.38
C ARG A 52 9.51 -4.19 -12.76
N GLY A 53 9.53 -2.88 -12.57
CA GLY A 53 10.65 -2.02 -12.85
C GLY A 53 11.60 -1.87 -11.69
N ASP A 54 12.57 -0.98 -11.86
CA ASP A 54 13.69 -0.75 -10.96
C ASP A 54 13.59 0.65 -10.36
N GLY A 55 13.29 0.73 -9.07
CA GLY A 55 13.06 1.99 -8.38
C GLY A 55 11.82 2.77 -8.88
N GLU A 56 10.83 2.06 -9.40
CA GLU A 56 9.62 2.64 -9.96
C GLU A 56 8.66 3.19 -8.91
N LYS A 57 7.89 4.20 -9.32
CA LYS A 57 6.97 4.93 -8.44
C LYS A 57 5.58 4.89 -9.02
N VAL A 58 4.66 4.26 -8.31
CA VAL A 58 3.25 4.18 -8.71
C VAL A 58 2.39 4.78 -7.61
N LYS A 59 1.59 5.78 -7.98
CA LYS A 59 0.58 6.38 -7.11
C LYS A 59 -0.81 6.04 -7.61
N LEU A 60 -1.64 5.45 -6.75
CA LEU A 60 -3.06 5.26 -6.97
C LEU A 60 -3.85 6.24 -6.11
N LYS A 61 -4.75 7.00 -6.74
CA LYS A 61 -5.60 7.98 -6.07
C LYS A 61 -7.06 7.72 -6.42
N ASN A 62 -7.92 7.61 -5.41
CA ASN A 62 -9.36 7.34 -5.58
C ASN A 62 -9.64 6.15 -6.52
N SER A 63 -8.76 5.15 -6.51
CA SER A 63 -8.76 4.08 -7.51
C SER A 63 -9.13 2.74 -6.88
N LYS A 64 -9.53 1.78 -7.71
CA LYS A 64 -9.80 0.40 -7.30
C LYS A 64 -8.96 -0.59 -8.08
N VAL A 65 -8.27 -1.49 -7.39
CA VAL A 65 -7.65 -2.68 -7.98
C VAL A 65 -8.53 -3.89 -7.65
N VAL A 66 -8.94 -4.66 -8.65
CA VAL A 66 -9.90 -5.78 -8.50
C VAL A 66 -9.26 -7.17 -8.75
N SER A 67 -8.03 -7.18 -9.25
CA SER A 67 -7.30 -8.43 -9.44
C SER A 67 -5.89 -8.27 -8.90
N ASP A 68 -4.94 -8.99 -9.48
CA ASP A 68 -3.69 -9.33 -8.84
C ASP A 68 -2.83 -8.08 -8.69
N ILE A 69 -2.07 -8.04 -7.59
CA ILE A 69 -1.01 -7.07 -7.41
C ILE A 69 0.29 -7.86 -7.33
N GLU A 70 1.18 -7.62 -8.27
CA GLU A 70 2.46 -8.32 -8.38
C GLU A 70 3.58 -7.32 -8.11
N MET A 71 4.38 -7.55 -7.08
CA MET A 71 5.59 -6.79 -6.74
C MET A 71 6.78 -7.72 -6.88
N LEU A 72 7.44 -7.69 -8.04
CA LEU A 72 8.38 -8.72 -8.45
C LEU A 72 9.75 -8.11 -8.76
N ASP A 73 10.80 -8.75 -8.25
CA ASP A 73 12.15 -8.73 -8.82
C ASP A 73 12.08 -9.44 -10.17
N PHE A 74 11.66 -8.67 -11.18
CA PHE A 74 11.43 -9.22 -12.51
C PHE A 74 12.75 -9.42 -13.26
N ALA A 75 13.87 -8.90 -12.74
CA ALA A 75 15.21 -9.12 -13.26
C ALA A 75 15.62 -10.61 -13.18
N LYS A 76 15.04 -11.37 -12.26
CA LYS A 76 15.20 -12.84 -12.17
C LYS A 76 14.52 -13.61 -13.31
N VAL A 77 13.58 -13.00 -14.01
CA VAL A 77 12.78 -13.62 -15.08
C VAL A 77 13.15 -13.05 -16.44
N ASP A 78 13.41 -11.75 -16.51
CA ASP A 78 13.69 -11.01 -17.74
C ASP A 78 14.80 -9.98 -17.50
N PRO A 79 15.84 -9.89 -18.35
CA PRO A 79 16.98 -8.98 -18.15
C PRO A 79 16.61 -7.49 -18.17
N PHE A 80 15.39 -7.13 -18.60
CA PHE A 80 14.87 -5.76 -18.59
C PHE A 80 13.94 -5.48 -17.41
N GLY A 81 13.70 -6.48 -16.55
CA GLY A 81 12.99 -6.31 -15.30
C GLY A 81 13.80 -5.53 -14.27
N GLY A 82 13.17 -5.21 -13.16
CA GLY A 82 13.79 -4.51 -12.06
C GLY A 82 13.30 -4.99 -10.72
N ASP A 83 13.82 -4.35 -9.68
CA ASP A 83 13.57 -4.64 -8.29
C ASP A 83 13.44 -3.31 -7.53
N GLU A 84 12.95 -3.31 -6.30
CA GLU A 84 12.60 -2.08 -5.56
C GLU A 84 11.35 -1.34 -6.09
N HIS A 85 10.25 -1.47 -5.35
CA HIS A 85 8.95 -0.90 -5.73
C HIS A 85 8.46 0.16 -4.74
N TYR A 86 7.96 1.29 -5.24
CA TYR A 86 7.39 2.36 -4.42
C TYR A 86 5.92 2.58 -4.80
N LEU A 87 5.00 2.12 -3.95
CA LEU A 87 3.55 2.22 -4.13
C LEU A 87 2.94 3.22 -3.14
N GLU A 88 2.35 4.30 -3.65
CA GLU A 88 1.60 5.27 -2.85
C GLU A 88 0.09 5.10 -3.09
N LEU A 89 -0.67 5.00 -2.02
CA LEU A 89 -2.12 4.78 -2.04
C LEU A 89 -2.82 5.97 -1.37
N GLU A 90 -3.75 6.59 -2.09
CA GLU A 90 -4.58 7.67 -1.57
C GLU A 90 -6.04 7.31 -1.81
N ASN A 91 -6.79 7.01 -0.74
CA ASN A 91 -8.20 6.62 -0.85
C ASN A 91 -8.42 5.49 -1.88
N THR A 92 -7.56 4.47 -1.83
CA THR A 92 -7.58 3.35 -2.79
C THR A 92 -8.25 2.13 -2.18
N ILE A 93 -8.98 1.37 -3.01
CA ILE A 93 -9.58 0.09 -2.62
C ILE A 93 -8.79 -1.03 -3.30
N ILE A 94 -8.30 -1.98 -2.52
CA ILE A 94 -7.69 -3.21 -3.02
C ILE A 94 -8.64 -4.37 -2.72
N ASP A 95 -9.26 -4.87 -3.77
CA ASP A 95 -10.18 -6.01 -3.80
C ASP A 95 -9.53 -7.13 -4.62
N SER A 96 -8.30 -7.47 -4.23
CA SER A 96 -7.45 -8.39 -4.99
C SER A 96 -7.75 -9.83 -4.62
N ARG A 97 -7.62 -10.73 -5.61
CA ARG A 97 -7.65 -12.18 -5.39
C ARG A 97 -6.29 -12.73 -4.91
N ARG A 98 -5.21 -12.01 -5.17
CA ARG A 98 -3.84 -12.43 -4.88
C ARG A 98 -2.90 -11.24 -4.87
N ILE A 99 -2.06 -11.15 -3.86
CA ILE A 99 -1.00 -10.15 -3.79
C ILE A 99 0.32 -10.88 -3.63
N GLU A 100 1.21 -10.72 -4.59
CA GLU A 100 2.50 -11.41 -4.65
C GLU A 100 3.64 -10.43 -4.40
N ILE A 101 4.53 -10.79 -3.48
CA ILE A 101 5.70 -10.01 -3.08
C ILE A 101 6.92 -10.91 -3.19
N ALA A 102 7.74 -10.68 -4.20
CA ALA A 102 8.98 -11.41 -4.48
C ALA A 102 10.03 -10.41 -4.97
N THR A 103 10.49 -9.53 -4.09
CA THR A 103 11.29 -8.32 -4.40
C THR A 103 12.29 -8.08 -3.29
N THR A 104 13.45 -7.45 -3.55
CA THR A 104 14.41 -7.07 -2.50
C THR A 104 13.83 -6.03 -1.54
N TYR A 105 13.13 -5.02 -2.08
CA TYR A 105 12.52 -3.96 -1.29
C TYR A 105 11.19 -3.50 -1.88
N THR A 106 10.23 -3.20 -1.03
CA THR A 106 8.98 -2.54 -1.42
C THR A 106 8.55 -1.57 -0.35
N GLN A 107 8.21 -0.35 -0.75
CA GLN A 107 7.58 0.64 0.12
C GLN A 107 6.11 0.79 -0.29
N ILE A 108 5.21 0.66 0.69
CA ILE A 108 3.76 0.89 0.50
C ILE A 108 3.30 1.98 1.47
N LYS A 109 2.88 3.12 0.92
CA LYS A 109 2.47 4.32 1.68
C LYS A 109 1.01 4.68 1.54
N GLY A 110 0.52 5.40 2.55
CA GLY A 110 -0.79 6.03 2.50
C GLY A 110 -1.98 5.12 2.83
N SER A 111 -3.16 5.62 2.48
CA SER A 111 -4.46 5.11 2.92
C SER A 111 -5.09 4.16 1.89
N VAL A 112 -5.48 3.00 2.40
CA VAL A 112 -6.03 1.92 1.58
C VAL A 112 -7.09 1.15 2.36
N LYS A 113 -8.12 0.72 1.64
CA LYS A 113 -9.12 -0.23 2.10
C LYS A 113 -8.85 -1.58 1.45
N PHE A 114 -8.42 -2.57 2.22
CA PHE A 114 -8.26 -3.94 1.73
C PHE A 114 -9.55 -4.71 1.95
N LEU A 115 -10.13 -5.23 0.87
CA LEU A 115 -11.21 -6.22 0.92
C LEU A 115 -10.66 -7.66 0.85
N SER A 116 -9.42 -7.80 0.35
CA SER A 116 -8.65 -9.05 0.38
C SER A 116 -8.22 -9.43 1.80
N LYS A 117 -8.11 -10.73 2.07
CA LYS A 117 -7.61 -11.27 3.35
C LYS A 117 -6.09 -11.35 3.35
N PHE A 118 -5.50 -11.42 4.54
CA PHE A 118 -4.04 -11.58 4.68
C PHE A 118 -3.52 -12.89 4.05
N ASP A 119 -4.30 -13.96 4.09
CA ASP A 119 -3.96 -15.23 3.45
C ASP A 119 -3.89 -15.14 1.92
N ASP A 120 -4.45 -14.09 1.32
CA ASP A 120 -4.37 -13.84 -0.13
C ASP A 120 -3.00 -13.26 -0.52
N VAL A 121 -2.11 -13.04 0.45
CA VAL A 121 -0.77 -12.54 0.23
C VAL A 121 0.26 -13.66 0.22
N GLN A 122 0.94 -13.76 -0.92
CA GLN A 122 2.11 -14.60 -1.13
C GLN A 122 3.36 -13.75 -0.99
N TYR A 123 4.03 -13.88 0.15
CA TYR A 123 5.35 -13.29 0.39
C TYR A 123 6.41 -14.37 0.21
N GLU A 124 7.35 -14.11 -0.71
CA GLU A 124 8.45 -15.03 -1.03
C GLU A 124 9.76 -14.59 -0.37
N PHE A 125 10.16 -13.32 -0.52
CA PHE A 125 11.41 -12.79 0.06
C PHE A 125 11.44 -11.25 0.15
N GLY A 126 12.46 -10.74 0.83
CA GLY A 126 12.86 -9.33 0.88
C GLY A 126 12.19 -8.48 1.94
N THR A 127 12.24 -7.16 1.80
CA THR A 127 11.75 -6.22 2.82
C THR A 127 10.54 -5.44 2.33
N VAL A 128 9.48 -5.40 3.13
CA VAL A 128 8.31 -4.56 2.86
C VAL A 128 8.17 -3.50 3.95
N GLU A 129 8.42 -2.26 3.60
CA GLU A 129 8.14 -1.10 4.44
C GLU A 129 6.69 -0.66 4.22
N ARG A 130 5.84 -0.80 5.23
CA ARG A 130 4.43 -0.42 5.16
C ARG A 130 4.12 0.70 6.16
N GLU A 131 3.63 1.82 5.65
CA GLU A 131 3.20 2.97 6.44
C GLU A 131 1.70 2.94 6.73
N TYR A 132 1.31 2.74 7.99
CA TYR A 132 -0.07 2.71 8.41
C TYR A 132 -0.53 4.09 8.90
N PRO A 133 -1.41 4.79 8.17
CA PRO A 133 -2.04 5.99 8.68
C PRO A 133 -3.03 5.61 9.79
N VAL A 134 -2.85 6.24 10.95
CA VAL A 134 -3.71 6.08 12.13
C VAL A 134 -4.40 7.41 12.39
N LYS A 135 -5.71 7.36 12.62
CA LYS A 135 -6.51 8.52 13.02
C LYS A 135 -7.18 8.27 14.35
N VAL A 136 -7.00 9.19 15.29
CA VAL A 136 -7.58 9.11 16.62
C VAL A 136 -8.67 10.16 16.76
N LEU A 137 -9.87 9.69 17.11
CA LEU A 137 -11.04 10.54 17.31
C LEU A 137 -11.56 10.40 18.74
N ASP A 138 -12.21 11.46 19.23
CA ASP A 138 -13.04 11.41 20.44
C ASP A 138 -14.41 10.75 20.19
N SER A 139 -15.25 10.70 21.22
CA SER A 139 -16.59 10.13 21.14
C SER A 139 -17.54 10.88 20.20
N ASP A 140 -17.23 12.13 19.85
CA ASP A 140 -18.01 12.98 18.95
C ASP A 140 -17.44 12.98 17.51
N ASN A 141 -16.51 12.06 17.20
CA ASN A 141 -15.78 11.98 15.93
C ASN A 141 -14.87 13.19 15.63
N LYS A 142 -14.45 13.95 16.64
CA LYS A 142 -13.49 15.05 16.46
C LYS A 142 -12.06 14.54 16.59
N PRO A 143 -11.13 15.03 15.76
CA PRO A 143 -9.74 14.61 15.81
C PRO A 143 -9.05 15.02 17.12
N LEU A 144 -8.32 14.08 17.72
CA LEU A 144 -7.56 14.33 18.94
C LEU A 144 -6.07 14.55 18.63
N LYS A 145 -5.60 15.76 18.90
CA LYS A 145 -4.20 16.17 18.75
C LYS A 145 -3.34 15.72 19.94
N ASP A 146 -2.06 15.49 19.68
CA ASP A 146 -1.02 15.22 20.70
C ASP A 146 -1.30 13.97 21.54
N VAL A 147 -2.02 13.02 20.96
CA VAL A 147 -2.29 11.71 21.55
C VAL A 147 -1.10 10.80 21.27
N GLU A 148 -0.60 10.15 22.32
CA GLU A 148 0.50 9.20 22.23
C GLU A 148 0.07 7.88 21.59
N ILE A 149 0.87 7.44 20.61
CA ILE A 149 0.69 6.18 19.89
C ILE A 149 1.96 5.35 20.06
N LEU A 150 1.79 4.08 20.43
CA LEU A 150 2.87 3.12 20.61
C LEU A 150 2.70 1.97 19.62
N LEU A 151 3.81 1.47 19.08
CA LEU A 151 3.88 0.26 18.29
C LEU A 151 4.66 -0.80 19.06
N PHE A 152 4.04 -1.94 19.27
CA PHE A 152 4.66 -3.12 19.85
C PHE A 152 4.90 -4.17 18.77
N ASP A 153 6.09 -4.77 18.80
CA ASP A 153 6.45 -5.90 17.96
C ASP A 153 5.83 -7.21 18.47
N TYR A 154 6.13 -8.30 17.78
CA TYR A 154 5.62 -9.64 18.08
C TYR A 154 6.20 -10.26 19.37
N GLU A 155 7.22 -9.64 19.96
CA GLU A 155 7.79 -10.00 21.26
C GLU A 155 7.23 -9.09 22.37
N ASN A 156 6.20 -8.29 22.04
CA ASN A 156 5.58 -7.30 22.92
C ASN A 156 6.56 -6.24 23.43
N ARG A 157 7.61 -5.93 22.65
CA ARG A 157 8.50 -4.81 22.93
C ARG A 157 7.98 -3.58 22.22
N ASN A 158 8.00 -2.44 22.90
CA ASN A 158 7.74 -1.16 22.26
C ASN A 158 8.93 -0.83 21.35
N VAL A 159 8.67 -0.77 20.05
CA VAL A 159 9.69 -0.50 19.02
C VAL A 159 9.52 0.85 18.35
N TRP A 160 8.39 1.52 18.57
CA TRP A 160 8.15 2.87 18.07
C TRP A 160 7.13 3.63 18.91
N LYS A 161 7.34 4.94 19.04
CA LYS A 161 6.46 5.87 19.74
C LYS A 161 6.32 7.16 18.93
N GLY A 162 5.10 7.67 18.83
CA GLY A 162 4.80 8.94 18.18
C GLY A 162 3.58 9.62 18.78
N ARG A 163 3.22 10.79 18.25
CA ARG A 163 2.09 11.60 18.68
C ARG A 163 1.27 12.06 17.49
N THR A 164 -0.05 12.13 17.65
CA THR A 164 -0.95 12.63 16.61
C THR A 164 -0.76 14.12 16.36
N ASP A 165 -0.92 14.54 15.12
CA ASP A 165 -0.84 15.92 14.69
C ASP A 165 -2.14 16.71 15.00
N LYS A 166 -2.24 17.94 14.49
CA LYS A 166 -3.43 18.79 14.67
C LYS A 166 -4.72 18.22 14.06
N ASN A 167 -4.61 17.27 13.13
CA ASN A 167 -5.73 16.59 12.49
C ASN A 167 -6.02 15.23 13.14
N GLY A 168 -5.35 14.92 14.26
CA GLY A 168 -5.49 13.66 14.96
C GLY A 168 -4.86 12.49 14.23
N GLU A 169 -3.89 12.75 13.34
CA GLU A 169 -3.29 11.77 12.44
C GLU A 169 -1.83 11.50 12.82
N VAL A 170 -1.39 10.24 12.64
CA VAL A 170 0.01 9.85 12.69
C VAL A 170 0.28 8.70 11.72
N PHE A 171 1.50 8.60 11.23
CA PHE A 171 1.95 7.49 10.39
C PHE A 171 2.81 6.54 11.22
N VAL A 172 2.46 5.24 11.20
CA VAL A 172 3.20 4.18 11.87
C VAL A 172 3.83 3.27 10.82
N THR A 173 5.16 3.18 10.77
CA THR A 173 5.85 2.34 9.79
C THR A 173 6.26 1.00 10.39
N ILE A 174 5.94 -0.09 9.70
CA ILE A 174 6.42 -1.45 10.02
C ILE A 174 7.29 -1.93 8.86
N ASN A 175 8.46 -2.49 9.21
CA ASN A 175 9.35 -3.17 8.27
C ASN A 175 9.15 -4.68 8.37
N PHE A 176 8.45 -5.24 7.39
CA PHE A 176 8.27 -6.68 7.27
C PHE A 176 9.46 -7.33 6.55
N THR A 177 9.86 -8.50 7.04
CA THR A 177 10.95 -9.35 6.55
C THR A 177 10.51 -10.81 6.74
N GLU A 178 11.29 -11.75 6.22
CA GLU A 178 11.05 -13.18 6.39
C GLU A 178 10.84 -13.59 7.86
N LYS A 179 11.55 -12.93 8.79
CA LYS A 179 11.49 -13.22 10.22
C LYS A 179 10.16 -12.83 10.87
N ASN A 180 9.51 -11.80 10.35
CA ASN A 180 8.35 -11.17 11.00
C ASN A 180 7.10 -11.07 10.11
N TRP A 181 7.14 -11.53 8.85
CA TRP A 181 6.05 -11.44 7.87
C TRP A 181 4.70 -11.92 8.41
N LYS A 182 4.69 -13.11 9.02
CA LYS A 182 3.48 -13.72 9.60
C LYS A 182 3.31 -13.43 11.08
N LYS A 183 4.02 -12.43 11.63
CA LYS A 183 4.00 -12.13 13.06
C LYS A 183 3.01 -11.00 13.37
N TYR A 184 2.62 -10.94 14.63
CA TYR A 184 1.62 -9.99 15.13
C TYR A 184 2.26 -8.67 15.55
N TRP A 185 1.58 -7.57 15.25
CA TRP A 185 2.00 -6.22 15.62
C TRP A 185 0.82 -5.50 16.27
N LYS A 186 1.10 -4.71 17.31
CA LYS A 186 0.05 -4.02 18.07
C LYS A 186 0.29 -2.53 18.11
N ILE A 187 -0.68 -1.77 17.60
CA ILE A 187 -0.74 -0.31 17.79
C ILE A 187 -1.63 -0.02 18.99
N VAL A 188 -1.12 0.77 19.94
CA VAL A 188 -1.76 1.08 21.23
C VAL A 188 -1.87 2.59 21.41
N VAL A 189 -2.99 3.02 21.99
CA VAL A 189 -3.23 4.37 22.50
C VAL A 189 -3.33 4.24 24.04
N PRO A 190 -2.29 4.61 24.83
CA PRO A 190 -2.20 4.23 26.24
C PRO A 190 -3.20 4.93 27.17
N GLU A 191 -3.50 6.18 26.85
CA GLU A 191 -4.47 7.00 27.57
C GLU A 191 -5.75 7.03 26.74
N TYR A 192 -6.92 7.11 27.37
CA TYR A 192 -8.27 7.22 26.78
C TYR A 192 -9.09 5.92 26.67
N ASP A 193 -9.99 5.77 27.63
CA ASP A 193 -11.05 4.76 27.71
C ASP A 193 -12.26 5.04 26.79
N LYS A 194 -12.23 6.15 26.01
CA LYS A 194 -13.34 6.62 25.15
C LYS A 194 -12.91 6.95 23.71
N THR A 195 -11.73 6.53 23.28
CA THR A 195 -11.21 6.83 21.94
C THR A 195 -11.63 5.81 20.91
N GLN A 196 -11.90 6.31 19.71
CA GLN A 196 -12.00 5.47 18.52
C GLN A 196 -10.70 5.60 17.73
N VAL A 197 -10.10 4.45 17.41
CA VAL A 197 -8.87 4.37 16.62
C VAL A 197 -9.25 3.86 15.25
N TYR A 198 -9.24 4.76 14.28
CA TYR A 198 -9.41 4.39 12.88
C TYR A 198 -8.06 4.04 12.29
N LYS A 199 -8.03 2.86 11.71
CA LYS A 199 -6.90 2.33 10.96
C LYS A 199 -7.40 2.16 9.54
N SER A 200 -6.73 2.76 8.54
CA SER A 200 -6.96 2.31 7.17
C SER A 200 -6.52 0.84 7.12
N ASP A 201 -7.38 -0.04 6.61
CA ASP A 201 -7.31 -1.49 6.76
C ASP A 201 -5.92 -2.14 6.67
N PHE A 202 -5.83 -3.30 7.30
CA PHE A 202 -4.58 -3.82 7.79
C PHE A 202 -4.23 -5.17 7.18
N TRP A 203 -2.96 -5.28 6.78
CA TRP A 203 -2.19 -6.51 6.84
C TRP A 203 -1.60 -6.68 8.24
N LEU A 204 -2.33 -6.27 9.27
CA LEU A 204 -2.07 -6.68 10.64
C LEU A 204 -2.81 -7.98 10.77
N THR A 205 -2.03 -9.06 10.88
CA THR A 205 -2.51 -10.33 11.38
C THR A 205 -3.39 -10.08 12.61
N HIS A 206 -4.68 -10.38 12.49
CA HIS A 206 -5.60 -10.49 13.62
C HIS A 206 -6.12 -11.93 13.64
N PRO A 207 -6.30 -12.53 14.83
CA PRO A 207 -6.86 -13.86 14.99
C PRO A 207 -8.28 -13.99 14.43
#